data_AF-A0A957NMK6-F1
#
_entry.id   AF-A0A957NMK6-F1
#
_cell.length_a   1.000
_cell.length_b   1.000
_cell.length_c   1.000
_cell.angle_alpha   90.00
_cell.angle_beta   90.00
_cell.angle_gamma   90.00
#
_symmetry.space_group_name_H-M   'P 1'
#
loop_
_entity.id
_entity.type
_entity.pdbx_description
1 polymer ?
#
loop_
_entity_poly.entity_id
_entity_poly.type
_entity_poly.pdbx_seq_one_letter_code
_entity_poly.pdbx_strand_id
1 'polypeptide(L)'
;MTTIYHASVARERYMRNVRKAQMQDLLGLITGTNTNLVNFEEVAKRLKIRQEVGKRLDNVPVEKIVGSLGRYHDFTREFLPRNRVNSDRWANLDAALNALETLPPVELYKVGDVYFVQDGNHRVSVARANGLTHI
;
A
#
# COMPACT_ATOMS: atom_id res chain seq x y z
N MET A 1 28.21 -0.54 -9.70
CA MET A 1 27.42 0.36 -10.58
C MET A 1 25.92 0.10 -10.51
N THR A 2 25.45 -1.13 -10.26
CA THR A 2 24.02 -1.51 -10.22
C THR A 2 23.22 -0.91 -9.04
N THR A 3 23.79 -0.87 -7.83
CA THR A 3 23.06 -0.43 -6.61
C THR A 3 22.66 1.05 -6.63
N ILE A 4 23.53 1.93 -7.14
CA ILE A 4 23.25 3.39 -7.23
C ILE A 4 22.12 3.65 -8.24
N TYR A 5 22.11 2.89 -9.34
CA TYR A 5 21.07 3.00 -10.37
C TYR A 5 19.68 2.59 -9.85
N HIS A 6 19.58 1.49 -9.10
CA HIS A 6 18.30 1.10 -8.50
C HIS A 6 17.78 2.15 -7.51
N ALA A 7 18.66 2.76 -6.73
CA ALA A 7 18.27 3.79 -5.76
C ALA A 7 17.75 5.08 -6.42
N SER A 8 18.34 5.54 -7.53
CA SER A 8 17.86 6.73 -8.25
C SER A 8 16.51 6.48 -8.93
N VAL A 9 16.37 5.34 -9.62
CA VAL A 9 15.12 4.92 -10.26
C VAL A 9 13.99 4.78 -9.23
N ALA A 10 14.29 4.20 -8.06
CA ALA A 10 13.35 4.07 -6.96
C ALA A 10 12.86 5.41 -6.43
N ARG A 11 13.78 6.38 -6.24
CA ARG A 11 13.42 7.74 -5.83
C ARG A 11 12.56 8.47 -6.87
N GLU A 12 12.87 8.33 -8.15
CA GLU A 12 12.03 8.89 -9.21
C GLU A 12 10.63 8.26 -9.25
N ARG A 13 10.54 6.94 -9.07
CA ARG A 13 9.26 6.23 -8.98
C ARG A 13 8.46 6.71 -7.76
N TYR A 14 9.09 6.91 -6.61
CA TYR A 14 8.45 7.48 -5.42
C TYR A 14 7.85 8.86 -5.75
N MET A 15 8.66 9.78 -6.28
CA MET A 15 8.21 11.15 -6.59
C MET A 15 7.07 11.17 -7.61
N ARG A 16 7.11 10.30 -8.62
CA ARG A 16 6.00 10.15 -9.59
C ARG A 16 4.71 9.69 -8.91
N ASN A 17 4.77 8.72 -8.01
CA ASN A 17 3.58 8.23 -7.32
C ASN A 17 3.04 9.24 -6.29
N VAL A 18 3.90 10.02 -5.64
CA VAL A 18 3.48 11.15 -4.80
C VAL A 18 2.72 12.21 -5.61
N ARG A 19 3.22 12.58 -6.79
CA ARG A 19 2.52 13.53 -7.68
C ARG A 19 1.15 13.01 -8.12
N LYS A 20 1.05 11.71 -8.43
CA LYS A 20 -0.23 11.06 -8.72
C LYS A 20 -1.19 11.10 -7.52
N ALA A 21 -0.69 10.84 -6.31
CA ALA A 21 -1.49 10.93 -5.08
C ALA A 21 -2.05 12.35 -4.88
N GLN A 22 -1.21 13.37 -5.08
CA GLN A 22 -1.62 14.77 -4.97
C GLN A 22 -2.70 15.14 -6.00
N MET A 23 -2.58 14.65 -7.24
CA MET A 23 -3.61 14.84 -8.27
C MET A 23 -4.93 14.16 -7.87
N GLN A 24 -4.87 12.93 -7.35
CA GLN A 24 -6.07 12.24 -6.85
C GLN A 24 -6.71 13.01 -5.70
N ASP A 25 -5.93 13.48 -4.74
CA ASP A 25 -6.44 14.25 -3.61
C ASP A 25 -7.07 15.57 -4.07
N LEU A 26 -6.44 16.29 -5.01
CA LEU A 26 -7.01 17.52 -5.58
C LEU A 26 -8.34 17.26 -6.29
N LEU A 27 -8.40 16.24 -7.14
CA LEU A 27 -9.65 15.84 -7.80
C LEU A 27 -10.70 15.40 -6.78
N GLY A 28 -10.32 14.68 -5.72
CA GLY A 28 -11.20 14.27 -4.64
C GLY A 28 -11.83 15.45 -3.90
N LEU A 29 -11.11 16.56 -3.73
CA LEU A 29 -11.68 17.79 -3.18
C LEU A 29 -12.75 18.40 -4.08
N ILE A 30 -12.58 18.32 -5.41
CA ILE A 30 -13.54 18.84 -6.39
C ILE A 30 -14.77 17.93 -6.50
N THR A 31 -14.56 16.61 -6.53
CA THR A 31 -15.65 15.63 -6.73
C THR A 31 -16.33 15.21 -5.43
N GLY A 32 -15.80 15.60 -4.27
CA GLY A 32 -16.25 15.13 -2.95
C GLY A 32 -15.92 13.66 -2.67
N THR A 33 -15.03 13.05 -3.46
CA THR A 33 -14.66 11.65 -3.30
C THR A 33 -13.61 11.48 -2.21
N ASN A 34 -13.84 10.56 -1.26
CA ASN A 34 -12.84 10.19 -0.28
C ASN A 34 -11.75 9.32 -0.94
N THR A 35 -10.52 9.86 -0.97
CA THR A 35 -9.34 9.22 -1.56
C THR A 35 -8.51 8.42 -0.56
N ASN A 36 -8.89 8.35 0.72
CA ASN A 36 -8.17 7.59 1.74
C ASN A 36 -8.47 6.09 1.67
N LEU A 37 -7.50 5.28 2.09
CA LEU A 37 -7.72 3.85 2.34
C LEU A 37 -8.92 3.63 3.27
N VAL A 38 -9.59 2.49 3.10
CA VAL A 38 -10.68 2.10 3.99
C VAL A 38 -10.11 1.85 5.40
N ASN A 39 -10.68 2.51 6.41
CA ASN A 39 -10.31 2.28 7.80
C ASN A 39 -10.94 0.98 8.30
N PHE A 40 -10.09 -0.01 8.60
CA PHE A 40 -10.55 -1.30 9.10
C PHE A 40 -11.37 -1.19 10.38
N GLU A 41 -10.99 -0.32 11.33
CA GLU A 41 -11.69 -0.21 12.61
C GLU A 41 -13.12 0.26 12.44
N GLU A 42 -13.37 1.14 11.47
CA GLU A 42 -14.71 1.62 11.14
C GLU A 42 -15.57 0.49 10.53
N VAL A 43 -14.98 -0.33 9.65
CA VAL A 43 -15.63 -1.49 9.06
C VAL A 43 -15.93 -2.55 10.13
N ALA A 44 -14.96 -2.86 10.99
CA ALA A 44 -15.09 -3.86 12.05
C ALA A 44 -16.19 -3.50 13.05
N LYS A 45 -16.27 -2.22 13.47
CA LYS A 45 -17.32 -1.71 14.36
C LYS A 45 -18.72 -1.88 13.77
N ARG A 46 -18.89 -1.61 12.47
CA ARG A 46 -20.19 -1.71 11.78
C ARG A 46 -20.64 -3.15 11.58
N LEU A 47 -19.71 -4.06 11.29
CA LEU A 47 -20.01 -5.44 10.92
C LEU A 47 -20.01 -6.43 12.10
N LYS A 48 -19.73 -5.98 13.34
CA LYS A 48 -19.61 -6.84 14.55
C LYS A 48 -18.75 -8.09 14.30
N ILE A 49 -17.68 -7.94 13.52
CA ILE A 49 -16.87 -9.07 13.04
C ILE A 49 -16.26 -9.79 14.25
N ARG A 50 -16.61 -11.06 14.44
CA ARG A 50 -15.85 -11.97 15.30
C ARG A 50 -14.65 -12.46 14.49
N GLN A 51 -13.44 -12.20 14.99
CA GLN A 51 -12.21 -12.62 14.32
C GLN A 51 -12.11 -14.15 14.35
N GLU A 52 -12.11 -14.80 13.18
CA GLU A 52 -11.50 -16.12 13.04
C GLU A 52 -10.01 -15.91 12.77
N VAL A 53 -9.19 -16.22 13.77
CA VAL A 53 -7.74 -16.07 13.69
C VAL A 53 -7.15 -17.34 13.08
N GLY A 54 -6.92 -17.31 11.76
CA GLY A 54 -6.08 -18.27 11.07
C GLY A 54 -4.89 -17.55 10.45
N LYS A 55 -3.66 -17.87 10.87
CA LYS A 55 -2.45 -17.40 10.18
C LYS A 55 -2.11 -18.37 9.06
N ARG A 56 -2.12 -17.89 7.82
CA ARG A 56 -1.70 -18.64 6.64
C ARG A 56 -0.88 -17.73 5.73
N LEU A 57 0.11 -18.30 5.05
CA LEU A 57 0.85 -17.64 3.98
C LEU A 57 0.14 -17.92 2.66
N ASP A 58 -0.37 -16.87 2.02
CA ASP A 58 -1.08 -16.94 0.74
C ASP A 58 -0.54 -15.87 -0.20
N ASN A 59 -0.58 -16.14 -1.52
CA ASN A 59 -0.45 -15.09 -2.53
C ASN A 59 -1.78 -14.36 -2.66
N VAL A 60 -1.80 -13.05 -2.39
CA VAL A 60 -3.03 -12.25 -2.38
C VAL A 60 -3.05 -11.28 -3.56
N PRO A 61 -4.13 -11.22 -4.36
CA PRO A 61 -4.27 -10.22 -5.41
C PRO A 61 -4.19 -8.80 -4.82
N VAL A 62 -3.28 -7.97 -5.31
CA VAL A 62 -3.05 -6.64 -4.72
C VAL A 62 -4.29 -5.74 -4.84
N GLU A 63 -5.13 -5.97 -5.85
CA GLU A 63 -6.40 -5.27 -6.06
C GLU A 63 -7.43 -5.53 -4.97
N LYS A 64 -7.37 -6.69 -4.31
CA LYS A 64 -8.26 -7.04 -3.19
C LYS A 64 -7.83 -6.41 -1.88
N ILE A 65 -6.66 -5.76 -1.82
CA ILE A 65 -6.20 -5.01 -0.66
C ILE A 65 -6.80 -3.60 -0.74
N VAL A 66 -7.75 -3.29 0.14
CA VAL A 66 -8.60 -2.08 0.02
C VAL A 66 -8.40 -1.07 1.16
N GLY A 67 -7.73 -1.49 2.24
CA GLY A 67 -7.67 -0.71 3.47
C GLY A 67 -6.51 -1.07 4.36
N SER A 68 -6.50 -0.48 5.56
CA SER A 68 -5.43 -0.68 6.54
C SER A 68 -5.93 -0.51 7.96
N LEU A 69 -5.30 -1.23 8.89
CA LEU A 69 -5.41 -1.07 10.33
C LEU A 69 -4.46 0.06 10.74
N GLY A 70 -4.93 1.30 10.60
CA GLY A 70 -4.10 2.49 10.79
C GLY A 70 -3.39 2.93 9.51
N ARG A 71 -2.75 4.11 9.54
CA ARG A 71 -2.06 4.71 8.38
C ARG A 71 -2.91 4.85 7.10
N TYR A 72 -4.23 4.83 7.24
CA TYR A 72 -5.18 4.93 6.12
C TYR A 72 -5.17 6.33 5.47
N HIS A 73 -4.58 7.31 6.16
CA HIS A 73 -4.28 8.64 5.63
C HIS A 73 -2.94 8.70 4.91
N ASP A 74 -2.00 7.78 5.14
CA ASP A 74 -0.65 7.87 4.57
C ASP A 74 -0.63 7.56 3.07
N PHE A 75 -1.65 6.85 2.59
CA PHE A 75 -1.77 6.40 1.22
C PHE A 75 -3.16 6.69 0.67
N THR A 76 -3.26 6.87 -0.65
CA THR A 76 -4.57 6.93 -1.31
C THR A 76 -5.24 5.54 -1.36
N ARG A 77 -6.49 5.46 -1.79
CA ARG A 77 -7.24 4.22 -2.05
C ARG A 77 -6.51 3.26 -3.00
N GLU A 78 -5.65 3.81 -3.85
CA GLU A 78 -4.84 3.03 -4.78
C GLU A 78 -3.46 2.63 -4.21
N PHE A 79 -3.21 2.90 -2.92
CA PHE A 79 -1.92 2.77 -2.25
C PHE A 79 -0.81 3.69 -2.81
N LEU A 80 -1.16 4.83 -3.42
CA LEU A 80 -0.15 5.84 -3.76
C LEU A 80 0.35 6.52 -2.48
N PRO A 81 1.67 6.66 -2.26
CA PRO A 81 2.22 7.28 -1.07
C PRO A 81 1.96 8.79 -1.07
N ARG A 82 1.60 9.33 0.09
CA ARG A 82 1.54 10.79 0.32
C ARG A 82 2.83 11.28 1.00
N ASN A 83 2.98 12.59 1.12
CA ASN A 83 4.19 13.24 1.66
C ASN A 83 4.62 12.78 3.08
N ARG A 84 3.70 12.23 3.88
CA ARG A 84 3.99 11.69 5.21
C ARG A 84 4.63 10.30 5.21
N VAL A 85 4.65 9.64 4.05
CA VAL A 85 5.35 8.36 3.87
C VAL A 85 6.85 8.63 3.86
N ASN A 86 7.62 7.76 4.53
CA ASN A 86 9.07 7.88 4.55
C ASN A 86 9.63 7.51 3.16
N SER A 87 10.18 8.49 2.45
CA SER A 87 10.68 8.34 1.09
C SER A 87 11.84 7.36 0.97
N ASP A 88 12.79 7.39 1.91
CA ASP A 88 13.95 6.49 1.89
C ASP A 88 13.52 5.05 2.14
N ARG A 89 12.62 4.81 3.10
CA ARG A 89 12.06 3.46 3.35
C ARG A 89 11.30 2.95 2.14
N TRP A 90 10.51 3.79 1.48
CA TRP A 90 9.78 3.41 0.27
C TRP A 90 10.75 3.08 -0.88
N ALA A 91 11.73 3.96 -1.14
CA ALA A 91 12.71 3.77 -2.21
C ALA A 91 13.61 2.55 -1.97
N ASN A 92 13.99 2.28 -0.72
CA ASN A 92 14.79 1.10 -0.38
C ASN A 92 14.00 -0.20 -0.64
N LEU A 93 12.69 -0.22 -0.31
CA LEU A 93 11.83 -1.37 -0.63
C LEU A 93 11.65 -1.56 -2.14
N ASP A 94 11.49 -0.47 -2.89
CA ASP A 94 11.40 -0.51 -4.36
C ASP A 94 12.70 -1.03 -4.99
N ALA A 95 13.85 -0.54 -4.51
CA ALA A 95 15.16 -0.98 -4.97
C ALA A 95 15.40 -2.47 -4.67
N ALA A 96 15.09 -2.92 -3.45
CA ALA A 96 15.20 -4.33 -3.06
C ALA A 96 14.30 -5.23 -3.92
N LEU A 97 13.05 -4.83 -4.15
CA LEU A 97 12.13 -5.57 -5.03
C LEU A 97 12.68 -5.69 -6.46
N ASN A 98 13.20 -4.59 -7.02
CA ASN A 98 13.75 -4.58 -8.38
C ASN A 98 15.10 -5.32 -8.48
N ALA A 99 15.80 -5.50 -7.35
CA ALA A 99 16.98 -6.34 -7.24
C ALA A 99 16.65 -7.84 -7.02
N LEU A 100 15.35 -8.21 -7.04
CA LEU A 100 14.84 -9.56 -6.77
C LEU A 100 15.22 -10.08 -5.37
N GLU A 101 15.41 -9.17 -4.42
CA GLU A 101 15.61 -9.53 -3.03
C GLU A 101 14.28 -10.01 -2.41
N THR A 102 14.36 -11.03 -1.56
CA THR A 102 13.20 -11.50 -0.81
C THR A 102 12.78 -10.46 0.22
N LEU A 103 11.58 -9.90 0.07
CA LEU A 103 10.96 -9.05 1.07
C LEU A 103 10.15 -9.90 2.06
N PRO A 104 10.09 -9.52 3.35
CA PRO A 104 9.20 -10.20 4.29
C PRO A 104 7.74 -10.04 3.85
N PRO A 105 6.90 -11.05 4.12
CA PRO A 105 5.48 -11.00 3.74
C PRO A 105 4.76 -9.81 4.40
N VAL A 106 3.65 -9.42 3.80
CA VAL A 106 2.71 -8.47 4.43
C VAL A 106 1.78 -9.21 5.38
N GLU A 107 1.34 -8.52 6.44
CA GLU A 107 0.30 -9.05 7.32
C GLU A 107 -1.03 -8.44 6.91
N LEU A 108 -2.02 -9.28 6.59
CA LEU A 108 -3.32 -8.85 6.10
C LEU A 108 -4.45 -9.45 6.95
N TYR A 109 -5.48 -8.65 7.22
CA TYR A 109 -6.78 -9.12 7.69
C TYR A 109 -7.75 -9.26 6.53
N LYS A 110 -8.39 -10.41 6.42
CA LYS A 110 -9.45 -10.66 5.43
C LYS A 110 -10.83 -10.36 6.01
N VAL A 111 -11.66 -9.64 5.27
CA VAL A 111 -13.09 -9.41 5.57
C VAL A 111 -13.88 -9.66 4.30
N GLY A 112 -14.74 -10.68 4.30
CA GLY A 112 -15.40 -11.13 3.08
C GLY A 112 -14.34 -11.49 2.02
N ASP A 113 -14.38 -10.83 0.87
CA ASP A 113 -13.45 -11.05 -0.25
C ASP A 113 -12.32 -10.03 -0.36
N VAL A 114 -12.21 -9.10 0.59
CA VAL A 114 -11.20 -8.04 0.58
C VAL A 114 -10.26 -8.13 1.77
N TYR A 115 -9.13 -7.44 1.65
CA TYR A 115 -8.02 -7.48 2.59
C TYR A 115 -7.67 -6.08 3.10
N PHE A 116 -7.23 -6.03 4.35
CA PHE A 116 -6.79 -4.83 5.04
C PHE A 116 -5.38 -5.05 5.56
N VAL A 117 -4.49 -4.10 5.32
CA VAL A 117 -3.11 -4.22 5.77
C VAL A 117 -3.03 -4.03 7.28
N GLN A 118 -2.49 -5.02 7.98
CA GLN A 118 -2.07 -4.92 9.37
C GLN A 118 -0.63 -4.41 9.45
N ASP A 119 0.27 -4.98 8.66
CA ASP A 119 1.65 -4.53 8.48
C ASP A 119 2.07 -4.60 7.02
N GLY A 120 2.88 -3.62 6.61
CA GLY A 120 3.50 -3.62 5.27
C GLY A 120 2.86 -2.70 4.23
N ASN A 121 2.21 -1.59 4.61
CA ASN A 121 1.58 -0.65 3.66
C ASN A 121 2.57 -0.16 2.58
N HIS A 122 3.84 0.04 2.93
CA HIS A 122 4.87 0.42 1.96
C HIS A 122 5.13 -0.68 0.94
N ARG A 123 5.13 -1.96 1.37
CA ARG A 123 5.33 -3.11 0.47
C ARG A 123 4.16 -3.24 -0.50
N VAL A 124 2.92 -3.06 -0.04
CA VAL A 124 1.73 -3.00 -0.93
C VAL A 124 1.83 -1.84 -1.92
N SER A 125 2.22 -0.65 -1.45
CA SER A 125 2.42 0.53 -2.28
C SER A 125 3.48 0.31 -3.37
N VAL A 126 4.63 -0.26 -2.99
CA VAL A 126 5.72 -0.61 -3.91
C VAL A 126 5.28 -1.69 -4.91
N ALA A 127 4.60 -2.74 -4.45
CA ALA A 127 4.09 -3.80 -5.33
C ALA A 127 3.17 -3.24 -6.41
N ARG A 128 2.20 -2.38 -6.04
CA ARG A 128 1.33 -1.71 -7.01
C ARG A 128 2.09 -0.76 -7.93
N ALA A 129 3.04 0.00 -7.40
CA ALA A 129 3.87 0.91 -8.21
C ALA A 129 4.76 0.18 -9.24
N ASN A 130 5.02 -1.12 -9.03
CA ASN A 130 5.73 -1.99 -9.98
C ASN A 130 4.78 -2.83 -10.86
N GLY A 131 3.46 -2.67 -10.72
CA GLY A 131 2.49 -3.41 -11.51
C GLY A 131 2.40 -4.90 -11.14
N LEU A 132 2.82 -5.29 -9.93
CA LEU A 132 2.62 -6.65 -9.45
C LEU A 132 1.12 -6.92 -9.28
N THR A 133 0.69 -8.12 -9.64
CA THR A 133 -0.70 -8.53 -9.52
C THR A 133 -0.99 -9.19 -8.18
N HIS A 134 0.04 -9.75 -7.53
CA HIS A 134 -0.05 -10.45 -6.25
C HIS A 134 1.10 -10.04 -5.33
N ILE A 135 0.89 -10.21 -4.02
CA ILE A 135 1.86 -9.99 -2.95
C ILE A 135 1.76 -11.07 -1.88
#